data_AF-A0A5N6WKS4-F1
#
_entry.id   AF-A0A5N6WKS4-F1
#
_cell.length_a   1.000
_cell.length_b   1.000
_cell.length_c   1.000
_cell.angle_alpha   90.00
_cell.angle_beta   90.00
_cell.angle_gamma   90.00
#
_symmetry.space_group_name_H-M   'P 1'
#
loop_
_entity.id
_entity.type
_entity.pdbx_description
1 polymer ?
#
loop_
_entity_poly.entity_id
_entity_poly.type
_entity_poly.pdbx_seq_one_letter_code
_entity_poly.pdbx_strand_id
1 'polypeptide(L)'
;MHRQDYSYKCSFNAFHGQRNDIVIQRIPEVARTVLRETGITRDDITNDPWKALELQKLILRAQYEAESKQSGNLVLSDRPGIDALVYAARYGPPGSREMLENTR
;
A
#
# COMPACT_ATOMS: atom_id res chain seq x y z
N MET A 1 5.27 12.70 28.35
CA MET A 1 4.90 13.45 27.12
C MET A 1 3.97 12.57 26.30
N HIS A 2 2.66 12.68 26.59
CA HIS A 2 1.60 11.89 25.94
C HIS A 2 1.32 12.44 24.55
N ARG A 3 1.60 11.66 23.50
CA ARG A 3 1.12 11.96 22.15
C ARG A 3 -0.27 11.35 22.03
N GLN A 4 -1.27 12.22 21.91
CA GLN A 4 -2.67 11.86 21.82
C GLN A 4 -2.99 11.32 20.42
N ASP A 5 -3.60 10.14 20.37
CA ASP A 5 -4.20 9.55 19.17
C ASP A 5 -5.45 10.32 18.77
N TYR A 6 -5.28 11.38 17.97
CA TYR A 6 -6.39 12.06 17.32
C TYR A 6 -6.35 11.84 15.81
N SER A 7 -7.54 11.53 15.29
CA SER A 7 -7.94 11.68 13.88
C SER A 7 -7.83 10.46 12.96
N TYR A 8 -8.45 9.33 13.34
CA TYR A 8 -9.01 8.38 12.35
C TYR A 8 -10.46 7.95 12.66
N LYS A 9 -11.13 8.57 13.64
CA LYS A 9 -12.54 8.27 13.99
C LYS A 9 -13.58 8.93 13.08
N CYS A 10 -13.18 9.81 12.16
CA CYS A 10 -14.11 10.41 11.21
C CYS A 10 -14.19 9.54 9.94
N SER A 11 -15.39 8.99 9.70
CA SER A 11 -15.93 8.43 8.44
C SER A 11 -16.30 6.93 8.44
N PHE A 12 -16.80 6.34 9.54
CA PHE A 12 -17.37 4.98 9.48
C PHE A 12 -18.90 4.91 9.59
N ASN A 13 -19.58 5.98 10.02
CA ASN A 13 -21.00 5.89 10.37
C ASN A 13 -22.01 5.96 9.19
N ALA A 14 -21.57 5.98 7.93
CA ALA A 14 -22.47 6.17 6.79
C ALA A 14 -23.12 4.90 6.22
N PHE A 15 -22.74 3.70 6.66
CA PHE A 15 -23.30 2.43 6.17
C PHE A 15 -24.10 1.68 7.25
N HIS A 16 -25.15 2.31 7.79
CA HIS A 16 -26.11 1.64 8.68
C HIS A 16 -27.26 0.99 7.86
N GLY A 17 -26.89 0.04 7.01
CA GLY A 17 -27.80 -0.99 6.52
C GLY A 17 -27.21 -2.33 6.96
N GLN A 18 -27.73 -2.92 8.04
CA GLN A 18 -27.19 -4.15 8.61
C GLN A 18 -27.39 -5.34 7.66
N ARG A 19 -26.38 -5.56 6.82
CA ARG A 19 -26.07 -6.83 6.18
C ARG A 19 -25.03 -7.52 7.05
N ASN A 20 -25.47 -8.43 7.92
CA ASN A 20 -24.63 -9.17 8.88
C ASN A 20 -23.64 -10.14 8.18
N ASP A 21 -23.73 -10.28 6.86
CA ASP A 21 -22.87 -11.08 5.99
C ASP A 21 -21.65 -10.31 5.44
N ILE A 22 -21.57 -9.00 5.64
CA ILE A 22 -20.47 -8.18 5.15
C ILE A 22 -19.42 -7.98 6.25
N VAL A 23 -18.32 -8.74 6.16
CA VAL A 23 -17.12 -8.51 6.96
C VAL A 23 -16.13 -7.68 6.14
N ILE A 24 -15.88 -6.44 6.57
CA ILE A 24 -14.87 -5.56 5.95
C ILE A 24 -13.53 -5.78 6.66
N GLN A 25 -12.52 -6.22 5.91
CA GLN A 25 -11.16 -6.35 6.41
C GLN A 25 -10.32 -5.15 5.96
N ARG A 26 -9.65 -4.50 6.91
CA ARG A 26 -8.82 -3.31 6.65
C ARG A 26 -7.36 -3.73 6.50
N ILE A 27 -6.73 -3.28 5.42
CA ILE A 27 -5.28 -3.35 5.24
C ILE A 27 -4.71 -1.95 5.47
N PRO A 28 -3.87 -1.74 6.50
CA PRO A 28 -3.22 -0.46 6.75
C PRO A 28 -2.14 -0.18 5.69
N GLU A 29 -1.63 1.05 5.64
CA GLU A 29 -0.59 1.48 4.69
C GLU A 29 0.67 0.60 4.73
N VAL A 30 0.72 -0.40 3.84
CA VAL A 30 1.81 -1.37 3.73
C VAL A 30 3.12 -0.69 3.33
N ALA A 31 3.03 0.31 2.44
CA ALA A 31 4.18 1.08 1.99
C ALA A 31 4.98 1.70 3.15
N ARG A 32 4.30 2.14 4.21
CA ARG A 32 4.95 2.73 5.39
C ARG A 32 5.76 1.71 6.17
N THR A 33 5.31 0.46 6.23
CA THR A 33 6.06 -0.64 6.84
C THR A 33 7.30 -0.96 6.02
N VAL A 34 7.15 -1.12 4.70
CA VAL A 34 8.28 -1.41 3.79
C VAL A 34 9.35 -0.31 3.84
N LEU A 35 8.95 0.97 3.85
CA LEU A 35 9.89 2.09 3.99
C LEU A 35 10.69 2.04 5.29
N ARG A 36 10.06 1.62 6.40
CA ARG A 36 10.75 1.47 7.69
C ARG A 36 11.73 0.31 7.71
N GLU A 37 11.37 -0.80 7.08
CA GLU A 37 12.19 -2.02 7.05
C GLU A 37 13.40 -1.88 6.11
N THR A 38 13.21 -1.22 4.96
CA THR A 38 14.26 -1.02 3.96
C THR A 38 15.16 0.17 4.25
N GLY A 39 14.68 1.15 5.02
CA GLY A 39 15.38 2.42 5.26
C GLY A 39 15.45 3.32 4.03
N ILE A 40 14.75 2.98 2.94
CA ILE A 40 14.72 3.78 1.71
C ILE A 40 14.03 5.11 2.01
N THR A 41 14.70 6.22 1.70
CA THR A 41 14.18 7.56 1.95
C THR A 41 13.46 8.12 0.73
N ARG A 42 12.73 9.24 0.91
CA ARG A 42 12.15 9.98 -0.22
C ARG A 42 13.23 10.44 -1.20
N ASP A 43 14.38 10.87 -0.68
CA ASP A 43 15.47 11.38 -1.51
C ASP A 43 16.07 10.26 -2.37
N ASP A 44 16.16 9.04 -1.85
CA ASP A 44 16.54 7.86 -2.63
C ASP A 44 15.58 7.62 -3.80
N ILE A 45 14.26 7.72 -3.56
CA ILE A 45 13.25 7.50 -4.60
C ILE A 45 13.35 8.56 -5.72
N THR A 46 13.66 9.81 -5.37
CA THR A 46 13.73 10.89 -6.36
C THR A 46 15.05 10.93 -7.12
N ASN A 47 16.15 10.49 -6.50
CA ASN A 47 17.49 10.61 -7.07
C ASN A 47 18.00 9.30 -7.71
N ASP A 48 17.41 8.16 -7.34
CA ASP A 48 17.80 6.83 -7.84
C ASP A 48 16.57 6.07 -8.37
N PRO A 49 16.34 6.10 -9.69
CA PRO A 49 15.21 5.41 -10.30
C PRO A 49 15.20 3.90 -10.08
N TRP A 50 16.38 3.27 -9.93
CA TRP A 50 16.45 1.82 -9.71
C TRP A 50 16.06 1.46 -8.28
N LYS A 51 16.47 2.26 -7.28
CA LYS A 51 15.95 2.13 -5.92
C LYS A 51 14.46 2.39 -5.84
N ALA A 52 13.95 3.36 -6.60
CA ALA A 52 12.50 3.61 -6.67
C ALA A 52 11.75 2.36 -7.17
N LEU A 53 12.24 1.73 -8.24
CA LEU A 53 11.67 0.49 -8.77
C LEU A 53 11.75 -0.67 -7.77
N GLU A 54 12.90 -0.86 -7.12
CA GLU A 54 13.09 -1.89 -6.10
C GLU A 54 12.10 -1.71 -4.94
N LEU A 55 11.97 -0.49 -4.42
CA LEU A 55 10.99 -0.18 -3.39
C LEU A 55 9.56 -0.53 -3.84
N GLN A 56 9.17 -0.14 -5.07
CA GLN A 56 7.83 -0.45 -5.56
C GLN A 56 7.59 -1.95 -5.72
N LYS A 57 8.61 -2.75 -6.09
CA LYS A 57 8.52 -4.22 -6.08
C LYS A 57 8.24 -4.76 -4.68
N LEU A 58 8.97 -4.26 -3.69
CA LEU A 58 8.80 -4.70 -2.29
C LEU A 58 7.42 -4.32 -1.74
N ILE A 59 6.94 -3.10 -2.02
CA ILE A 59 5.60 -2.65 -1.65
C ILE A 59 4.54 -3.51 -2.30
N LEU A 60 4.64 -3.76 -3.61
CA LEU A 60 3.66 -4.54 -4.36
C LEU A 60 3.57 -5.97 -3.82
N ARG A 61 4.71 -6.61 -3.54
CA ARG A 61 4.76 -7.94 -2.93
C ARG A 61 4.15 -7.96 -1.54
N ALA A 62 4.54 -7.03 -0.67
CA ALA A 62 4.00 -6.95 0.69
C ALA A 62 2.49 -6.70 0.69
N GLN A 63 2.00 -5.88 -0.24
CA GLN A 63 0.57 -5.63 -0.42
C GLN A 63 -0.17 -6.89 -0.86
N TYR A 64 0.36 -7.61 -1.85
CA TYR A 64 -0.19 -8.89 -2.28
C TYR A 64 -0.24 -9.92 -1.15
N GLU A 65 0.81 -10.02 -0.33
CA GLU A 65 0.84 -10.91 0.83
C GLU A 65 -0.18 -10.49 1.91
N ALA A 66 -0.40 -9.19 2.11
CA ALA A 66 -1.40 -8.68 3.05
C ALA A 66 -2.82 -8.98 2.57
N GLU A 67 -3.08 -8.80 1.27
CA GLU A 67 -4.37 -9.08 0.62
C GLU A 67 -4.67 -10.58 0.58
N SER A 68 -3.69 -11.41 0.27
CA SER A 68 -3.84 -12.88 0.18
C SER A 68 -4.16 -13.55 1.52
N LYS A 69 -3.86 -12.89 2.64
CA LYS A 69 -4.19 -13.37 3.99
C LYS A 69 -5.61 -13.01 4.42
N GLN A 70 -6.30 -12.17 3.64
CA GLN A 70 -7.68 -11.77 3.93
C GLN A 70 -8.65 -12.87 3.50
N SER A 71 -9.54 -13.24 4.41
CA SER A 71 -10.59 -14.24 4.21
C SER A 71 -11.97 -13.61 3.99
N GLY A 72 -12.08 -12.29 4.13
CA GLY A 72 -13.32 -11.54 4.05
C GLY A 72 -13.74 -11.22 2.62
N ASN A 73 -15.04 -10.94 2.47
CA ASN A 73 -15.68 -10.69 1.18
C ASN A 73 -15.36 -9.28 0.63
N LEU A 74 -14.91 -8.36 1.50
CA LEU A 74 -14.55 -6.99 1.13
C LEU A 74 -13.27 -6.56 1.85
N VAL A 75 -12.35 -5.97 1.08
CA VAL A 75 -11.10 -5.42 1.57
C VAL A 75 -11.09 -3.90 1.40
N LEU A 76 -10.80 -3.19 2.47
CA LEU A 76 -10.51 -1.76 2.46
C LEU A 76 -9.00 -1.57 2.61
N SER A 77 -8.32 -1.28 1.50
CA SER A 77 -6.88 -1.05 1.49
C SER A 77 -6.54 0.44 1.58
N ASP A 78 -5.73 0.80 2.58
CA ASP A 78 -5.09 2.10 2.67
C ASP A 78 -3.81 2.06 1.82
N ARG A 79 -3.88 2.62 0.60
CA ARG A 79 -2.91 2.47 -0.52
C ARG A 79 -2.95 1.09 -1.21
N PRO A 80 -3.77 0.90 -2.26
CA PRO A 80 -3.83 -0.36 -3.02
C PRO A 80 -2.56 -0.59 -3.85
N GLY A 81 -2.33 -1.84 -4.29
CA GLY A 81 -1.13 -2.22 -5.07
C GLY A 81 -0.95 -1.44 -6.38
N ILE A 82 -2.02 -0.88 -6.95
CA ILE A 82 -1.95 0.03 -8.11
C ILE A 82 -1.11 1.28 -7.83
N ASP A 83 -1.03 1.75 -6.58
CA ASP A 83 -0.18 2.87 -6.21
C ASP A 83 1.30 2.54 -6.46
N ALA A 84 1.73 1.30 -6.19
CA ALA A 84 3.10 0.88 -6.47
C ALA A 84 3.42 0.93 -7.97
N LEU A 85 2.47 0.55 -8.83
CA LEU A 85 2.62 0.65 -10.29
C LEU A 85 2.72 2.11 -10.75
N VAL A 86 1.89 2.99 -10.19
CA VAL A 86 1.92 4.43 -10.50
C VAL A 86 3.24 5.07 -10.06
N TYR A 87 3.73 4.74 -8.87
CA TYR A 87 5.02 5.26 -8.39
C TYR A 87 6.20 4.70 -9.19
N ALA A 88 6.14 3.44 -9.63
CA ALA A 88 7.16 2.85 -10.48
C ALA A 88 7.20 3.54 -11.85
N ALA A 89 6.04 3.81 -12.45
CA ALA A 89 5.95 4.57 -13.70
C ALA A 89 6.50 6.00 -13.56
N ARG A 90 6.33 6.61 -12.39
CA ARG A 90 6.71 8.01 -12.15
C ARG A 90 8.18 8.20 -11.78
N TYR A 91 8.72 7.32 -10.94
CA TYR A 91 10.05 7.48 -10.35
C TYR A 91 11.05 6.41 -10.79
N GLY A 92 10.58 5.29 -11.33
CA GLY A 92 11.44 4.23 -11.84
C GLY A 92 12.02 4.53 -13.23
N PRO A 93 12.96 3.71 -13.71
CA PRO A 93 13.44 3.78 -15.10
C PRO A 93 12.32 3.57 -16.12
N PRO A 94 12.51 3.96 -17.39
CA PRO A 94 11.57 3.66 -18.46
C PRO A 94 11.23 2.16 -18.51
N GLY A 95 9.95 1.82 -18.65
CA GLY A 95 9.49 0.43 -18.65
C GLY A 95 9.19 -0.15 -17.26
N SER A 96 9.35 0.63 -16.19
CA SER A 96 9.17 0.16 -14.81
C SER A 96 7.79 -0.42 -14.54
N ARG A 97 6.73 0.20 -15.08
CA ARG A 97 5.36 -0.28 -14.90
C ARG A 97 5.19 -1.67 -15.50
N GLU A 98 5.64 -1.85 -16.74
CA GLU A 98 5.59 -3.09 -17.48
C GLU A 98 6.41 -4.18 -16.78
N MET A 99 7.56 -3.82 -16.19
CA MET A 99 8.36 -4.73 -15.37
C MET A 99 7.59 -5.23 -14.16
N LEU A 100 6.81 -4.36 -13.49
CA LEU A 100 6.00 -4.75 -12.34
C LEU A 100 4.75 -5.53 -12.72
N GLU A 101 4.07 -5.15 -13.79
CA GLU A 101 2.87 -5.85 -14.29
C GLU A 101 3.18 -7.30 -14.71
N ASN A 102 4.41 -7.56 -15.19
CA ASN A 102 4.86 -8.88 -15.60
C ASN A 102 5.55 -9.68 -14.46
N THR A 103 5.64 -9.12 -13.26
CA THR A 103 6.19 -9.83 -12.10
C THR A 103 5.13 -10.80 -11.59
N ARG A 104 5.29 -12.09 -11.89
CA ARG A 104 4.45 -13.20 -11.41
C ARG A 104 4.97 -13.77 -10.09
#